data_AF-N9XKK9-F1
#
_entry.id   AF-N9XKK9-F1
#
_cell.length_a   1.000
_cell.length_b   1.000
_cell.length_c   1.000
_cell.angle_alpha   90.00
_cell.angle_beta   90.00
_cell.angle_gamma   90.00
#
_symmetry.space_group_name_H-M   'P 1'
#
loop_
_entity.id
_entity.type
_entity.pdbx_description
1 polymer ?
#
loop_
_entity_poly.entity_id
_entity_poly.type
_entity_poly.pdbx_seq_one_letter_code
_entity_poly.pdbx_strand_id
1 'polypeptide(L)'
;MDMEIYLKGVKNLITPDISEVAAIFSDKSRAIMLVELLGGARTTGELAKIANIKPQTATYHLNKMADNKLIIKNRFGRNSYYKIASEDVAKILEALLQLSKDPKIKSLKESIKSEQIRFARLCYDHIAGKLGVILFNKLIELNYAKVIGNSVFLTEEGILNLKNIGFIINENKEYIGELCRDWSEKAHHVSGAIGNMLYISLLNLDLIEKDPDSRKIKLKNSGKAFLKENFNINI
;
A
#
# COMPACT_ATOMS: atom_id res chain seq x y z
N MET A 1 5.56 -25.55 -42.21
CA MET A 1 4.57 -25.93 -41.16
C MET A 1 4.40 -24.69 -40.34
N ASP A 2 3.49 -23.84 -40.82
CA ASP A 2 3.65 -22.40 -40.75
C ASP A 2 2.95 -21.80 -39.55
N MET A 3 3.71 -20.95 -38.89
CA MET A 3 3.41 -20.17 -37.70
C MET A 3 2.34 -19.08 -37.95
N GLU A 4 1.74 -19.04 -39.14
CA GLU A 4 0.73 -18.06 -39.57
C GLU A 4 -0.71 -18.40 -39.19
N ILE A 5 -0.99 -19.62 -38.69
CA ILE A 5 -2.36 -20.05 -38.39
C ILE A 5 -2.87 -19.56 -37.01
N TYR A 6 -1.99 -19.10 -36.10
CA TYR A 6 -2.41 -18.72 -34.74
C TYR A 6 -2.93 -17.29 -34.55
N LEU A 7 -2.92 -16.43 -35.59
CA LEU A 7 -3.24 -15.00 -35.44
C LEU A 7 -4.43 -14.50 -36.25
N LYS A 8 -5.11 -15.34 -37.03
CA LYS A 8 -6.31 -14.94 -37.78
C LYS A 8 -7.59 -15.40 -37.08
N GLY A 9 -7.96 -14.73 -35.99
CA GLY A 9 -9.23 -15.06 -35.34
C GLY A 9 -9.56 -14.40 -34.00
N VAL A 10 -9.07 -13.19 -33.67
CA VAL A 10 -9.64 -12.43 -32.53
C VAL A 10 -10.77 -11.55 -33.04
N LYS A 11 -11.87 -12.17 -33.47
CA LYS A 11 -13.14 -11.48 -33.69
C LYS A 11 -14.15 -12.00 -32.68
N ASN A 12 -14.63 -11.07 -31.86
CA ASN A 12 -15.56 -11.23 -30.72
C ASN A 12 -14.95 -11.80 -29.44
N LEU A 13 -14.12 -10.98 -28.77
CA LEU A 13 -13.97 -11.10 -27.32
C LEU A 13 -15.33 -10.72 -26.69
N ILE A 14 -16.05 -11.72 -26.17
CA ILE A 14 -17.28 -11.54 -25.36
C ILE A 14 -16.93 -11.01 -23.94
N THR A 15 -15.64 -10.93 -23.64
CA THR A 15 -15.07 -10.51 -22.35
C THR A 15 -14.29 -9.20 -22.50
N PRO A 16 -14.12 -8.41 -21.43
CA PRO A 16 -13.23 -7.26 -21.44
C PRO A 16 -11.83 -7.62 -21.94
N ASP A 17 -11.26 -6.80 -22.82
CA ASP A 17 -9.87 -6.95 -23.27
C ASP A 17 -8.92 -6.41 -22.19
N ILE A 18 -8.18 -7.31 -21.54
CA ILE A 18 -7.22 -6.95 -20.49
C ILE A 18 -5.89 -6.41 -21.05
N SER A 19 -5.66 -6.50 -22.36
CA SER A 19 -4.35 -6.26 -22.98
C SER A 19 -3.85 -4.84 -22.75
N GLU A 20 -4.73 -3.84 -22.82
CA GLU A 20 -4.36 -2.44 -22.59
C GLU A 20 -3.89 -2.21 -21.15
N VAL A 21 -4.66 -2.72 -20.17
CA VAL A 21 -4.34 -2.62 -18.74
C VAL A 21 -3.06 -3.39 -18.43
N ALA A 22 -2.91 -4.62 -18.92
CA ALA A 22 -1.71 -5.43 -18.73
C ALA A 22 -0.46 -4.74 -19.32
N ALA A 23 -0.59 -4.10 -20.49
CA ALA A 23 0.48 -3.33 -21.11
C ALA A 23 0.89 -2.11 -20.27
N ILE A 24 0.01 -1.56 -19.42
CA ILE A 24 0.41 -0.51 -18.49
C ILE A 24 1.37 -1.03 -17.42
N PHE A 25 1.06 -2.18 -16.80
CA PHE A 25 1.86 -2.77 -15.74
C PHE A 25 3.19 -3.36 -16.20
N SER A 26 3.32 -3.72 -17.48
CA SER A 26 4.54 -4.37 -18.01
C SER A 26 5.75 -3.44 -18.17
N ASP A 27 5.54 -2.12 -18.14
CA ASP A 27 6.61 -1.14 -18.23
C ASP A 27 7.22 -0.84 -16.87
N LYS A 28 8.55 -0.94 -16.80
CA LYS A 28 9.31 -0.76 -15.57
C LYS A 28 9.06 0.59 -14.90
N SER A 29 9.04 1.68 -15.65
CA SER A 29 8.86 3.03 -15.08
C SER A 29 7.44 3.22 -14.57
N ARG A 30 6.43 2.76 -15.30
CA ARG A 30 5.03 2.79 -14.83
C ARG A 30 4.83 1.92 -13.60
N ALA A 31 5.38 0.71 -13.58
CA ALA A 31 5.32 -0.18 -12.41
C ALA A 31 5.93 0.49 -11.16
N ILE A 32 7.12 1.10 -11.29
CA ILE A 32 7.76 1.83 -10.18
C ILE A 32 6.88 2.98 -9.70
N MET A 33 6.32 3.79 -10.61
CA MET A 33 5.45 4.91 -10.25
C MET A 33 4.17 4.44 -9.55
N LEU A 34 3.50 3.41 -10.08
CA LEU A 34 2.28 2.85 -9.49
C LEU A 34 2.54 2.26 -8.10
N VAL A 35 3.63 1.52 -7.94
CA VAL A 35 4.03 0.98 -6.63
C VAL A 35 4.28 2.10 -5.63
N GLU A 36 4.86 3.23 -6.04
CA GLU A 36 5.04 4.37 -5.14
C GLU A 36 3.72 5.07 -4.80
N LEU A 37 2.82 5.23 -5.77
CA LEU A 37 1.50 5.84 -5.58
C LEU A 37 0.60 5.10 -4.60
N LEU A 38 0.90 3.83 -4.31
CA LEU A 38 0.28 3.13 -3.20
C LEU A 38 0.44 3.90 -1.88
N GLY A 39 1.56 4.58 -1.64
CA GLY A 39 1.76 5.39 -0.43
C GLY A 39 1.06 6.74 -0.47
N GLY A 40 0.20 7.02 -1.44
CA GLY A 40 -0.56 8.25 -1.55
C GLY A 40 -0.09 9.17 -2.68
N ALA A 41 -0.67 10.37 -2.71
CA ALA A 41 -0.55 11.25 -3.87
C ALA A 41 0.87 11.80 -4.07
N ARG A 42 1.33 11.85 -5.32
CA ARG A 42 2.67 12.34 -5.73
C ARG A 42 2.60 13.27 -6.93
N THR A 43 3.56 14.17 -7.05
CA THR A 43 3.75 15.04 -8.21
C THR A 43 4.51 14.33 -9.34
N THR A 44 4.43 14.88 -10.56
CA THR A 44 5.24 14.40 -11.70
C THR A 44 6.73 14.39 -11.39
N GLY A 45 7.24 15.42 -10.70
CA GLY A 45 8.68 15.57 -10.41
C GLY A 45 9.20 14.49 -9.46
N GLU A 46 8.44 14.20 -8.40
CA GLU A 46 8.76 13.11 -7.46
C GLU A 46 8.77 11.76 -8.18
N LEU A 47 7.73 11.48 -8.97
CA LEU A 47 7.62 10.22 -9.70
C LEU A 47 8.73 10.06 -10.76
N ALA A 48 9.11 11.14 -11.44
CA ALA A 48 10.23 11.13 -12.39
C ALA A 48 11.55 10.78 -11.70
N LYS A 49 11.81 11.37 -10.53
CA LYS A 49 13.00 11.09 -9.71
C LYS A 49 13.02 9.63 -9.24
N ILE A 50 11.89 9.11 -8.76
CA ILE A 50 11.76 7.74 -8.23
C ILE A 50 11.93 6.70 -9.35
N ALA A 51 11.32 6.93 -10.52
CA ALA A 51 11.48 6.08 -11.69
C ALA A 51 12.81 6.27 -12.43
N ASN A 52 13.63 7.24 -12.02
CA ASN A 52 14.89 7.63 -12.66
C ASN A 52 14.74 7.94 -14.17
N ILE A 53 13.75 8.77 -14.51
CA ILE A 53 13.48 9.20 -15.89
C ILE A 53 13.32 10.73 -15.99
N LYS A 54 13.35 11.25 -17.21
CA LYS A 54 13.13 12.68 -17.47
C LYS A 54 11.67 13.07 -17.15
N PRO A 55 11.42 14.31 -16.68
CA PRO A 55 10.06 14.79 -16.39
C PRO A 55 9.06 14.66 -17.56
N GLN A 56 9.51 14.87 -18.80
CA GLN A 56 8.68 14.71 -19.99
C GLN A 56 8.23 13.26 -20.18
N THR A 57 9.13 12.29 -19.98
CA THR A 57 8.83 10.86 -20.04
C THR A 57 7.87 10.45 -18.92
N ALA A 58 8.04 11.00 -17.72
CA ALA A 58 7.10 10.80 -16.62
C ALA A 58 5.70 11.32 -16.96
N THR A 59 5.58 12.52 -17.51
CA THR A 59 4.29 13.08 -17.97
C THR A 59 3.62 12.18 -18.99
N TYR A 60 4.36 11.66 -19.98
CA TYR A 60 3.82 10.71 -20.95
C TYR A 60 3.24 9.45 -20.27
N HIS A 61 4.00 8.84 -19.35
CA HIS A 61 3.53 7.67 -18.61
C HIS A 61 2.32 7.96 -17.74
N LEU A 62 2.30 9.10 -17.03
CA LEU A 62 1.20 9.50 -16.16
C LEU A 62 -0.07 9.77 -16.94
N ASN A 63 0.02 10.42 -18.10
CA ASN A 63 -1.14 10.59 -18.99
C ASN A 63 -1.66 9.22 -19.44
N LYS A 64 -0.77 8.33 -19.91
CA LYS A 64 -1.17 6.98 -20.34
C LYS A 64 -1.87 6.18 -19.22
N MET A 65 -1.37 6.26 -17.98
CA MET A 65 -1.99 5.62 -16.82
C MET A 65 -3.34 6.26 -16.44
N ALA A 66 -3.47 7.58 -16.58
CA ALA A 66 -4.70 8.31 -16.28
C ALA A 66 -5.79 8.04 -17.35
N ASP A 67 -5.41 7.99 -18.63
CA ASP A 67 -6.32 7.67 -19.74
C ASP A 67 -6.91 6.25 -19.59
N ASN A 68 -6.14 5.34 -18.98
CA ASN A 68 -6.54 3.98 -18.64
C ASN A 68 -7.18 3.87 -17.23
N LYS A 69 -7.50 4.99 -16.58
CA LYS A 69 -8.17 5.06 -15.27
C LYS A 69 -7.47 4.28 -14.14
N LEU A 70 -6.16 4.06 -14.22
CA LEU A 70 -5.39 3.45 -13.13
C LEU A 70 -4.99 4.47 -12.06
N ILE A 71 -4.88 5.73 -12.47
CA ILE A 71 -4.56 6.85 -11.59
C ILE A 71 -5.52 8.01 -11.84
N ILE A 72 -5.73 8.83 -10.81
CA ILE A 72 -6.47 10.09 -10.90
C ILE A 72 -5.47 11.23 -10.78
N LYS A 73 -5.66 12.26 -11.61
CA LYS A 73 -4.89 13.51 -11.60
C LYS A 73 -5.72 14.62 -10.96
N ASN A 74 -5.25 15.15 -9.85
CA ASN A 74 -5.81 16.31 -9.16
C ASN A 74 -4.86 17.50 -9.30
N ARG A 75 -5.39 18.66 -9.68
CA ARG A 75 -4.60 19.89 -9.76
C ARG A 75 -4.74 20.67 -8.46
N PHE A 76 -3.60 21.02 -7.84
CA PHE A 76 -3.56 21.88 -6.67
C PHE A 76 -2.53 22.98 -6.90
N GLY A 77 -3.02 24.20 -7.13
CA GLY A 77 -2.21 25.33 -7.56
C GLY A 77 -1.47 25.05 -8.87
N ARG A 78 -0.14 25.20 -8.85
CA ARG A 78 0.73 24.98 -10.01
C ARG A 78 1.10 23.52 -10.24
N ASN A 79 0.86 22.65 -9.26
CA ASN A 79 1.27 21.26 -9.30
C ASN A 79 0.09 20.34 -9.64
N SER A 80 0.40 19.28 -10.39
CA SER A 80 -0.52 18.15 -10.57
C SER A 80 -0.08 17.02 -9.65
N TYR A 81 -1.03 16.51 -8.88
CA TYR A 81 -0.87 15.36 -8.00
C TYR A 81 -1.60 14.16 -8.59
N TYR A 82 -0.96 13.01 -8.53
CA TYR A 82 -1.47 11.74 -9.04
C TYR A 82 -1.67 10.80 -7.87
N LYS A 83 -2.75 10.03 -7.87
CA LYS A 83 -3.04 8.97 -6.88
C LYS A 83 -3.60 7.74 -7.58
N ILE A 84 -3.50 6.57 -6.95
CA ILE A 84 -4.22 5.37 -7.42
C ILE A 84 -5.72 5.67 -7.53
N ALA A 85 -6.35 5.19 -8.60
CA ALA A 85 -7.73 5.52 -8.93
C ALA A 85 -8.77 4.78 -8.08
N SER A 86 -8.49 3.51 -7.73
CA SER A 86 -9.41 2.66 -6.98
C SER A 86 -8.68 1.60 -6.16
N GLU A 87 -9.39 1.02 -5.20
CA GLU A 87 -8.90 -0.11 -4.41
C GLU A 87 -8.58 -1.34 -5.28
N ASP A 88 -9.30 -1.56 -6.38
CA ASP A 88 -9.01 -2.67 -7.30
C ASP A 88 -7.61 -2.56 -7.92
N VAL A 89 -7.19 -1.34 -8.28
CA VAL A 89 -5.84 -1.09 -8.79
C VAL A 89 -4.79 -1.35 -7.70
N ALA A 90 -5.09 -0.98 -6.45
CA ALA A 90 -4.22 -1.30 -5.32
C ALA A 90 -4.11 -2.82 -5.10
N LYS A 91 -5.23 -3.55 -5.13
CA LYS A 91 -5.28 -5.03 -5.02
C LYS A 91 -4.48 -5.72 -6.12
N ILE A 92 -4.55 -5.24 -7.37
CA ILE A 92 -3.73 -5.76 -8.48
C ILE A 92 -2.23 -5.54 -8.19
N LEU A 93 -1.84 -4.34 -7.75
CA LEU A 93 -0.44 -4.03 -7.41
C LEU A 93 0.07 -4.88 -6.25
N GLU A 94 -0.75 -5.10 -5.22
CA GLU A 94 -0.44 -5.98 -4.09
C GLU A 94 -0.21 -7.42 -4.55
N ALA A 95 -1.07 -7.95 -5.42
CA ALA A 95 -0.92 -9.29 -5.99
C ALA A 95 0.38 -9.41 -6.82
N LEU A 96 0.69 -8.40 -7.66
CA LEU A 96 1.94 -8.36 -8.42
C LEU A 96 3.18 -8.32 -7.52
N LEU A 97 3.15 -7.53 -6.44
CA LEU A 97 4.24 -7.47 -5.46
C LEU A 97 4.46 -8.81 -4.76
N GLN A 98 3.40 -9.53 -4.42
CA GLN A 98 3.49 -10.86 -3.80
C GLN A 98 4.10 -11.92 -4.72
N LEU A 99 3.89 -11.80 -6.03
CA LEU A 99 4.46 -12.70 -7.04
C LEU A 99 5.89 -12.31 -7.46
N SER A 100 6.31 -11.09 -7.11
CA SER A 100 7.59 -10.54 -7.53
C SER A 100 8.76 -11.12 -6.73
N LYS A 101 9.93 -11.20 -7.36
CA LYS A 101 11.18 -11.59 -6.69
C LYS A 101 11.75 -10.41 -5.91
N ASP A 102 12.39 -10.72 -4.79
CA ASP A 102 13.15 -9.74 -4.03
C ASP A 102 14.25 -9.08 -4.89
N PRO A 103 14.48 -7.77 -4.71
CA PRO A 103 15.54 -7.08 -5.44
C PRO A 103 16.92 -7.61 -5.03
N LYS A 104 17.85 -7.68 -5.99
CA LYS A 104 19.26 -7.93 -5.69
C LYS A 104 19.85 -6.70 -5.01
N ILE A 105 20.19 -6.80 -3.73
CA ILE A 105 20.85 -5.75 -2.95
C ILE A 105 22.34 -5.74 -3.30
N LYS A 106 22.86 -4.61 -3.78
CA LYS A 106 24.25 -4.46 -4.25
C LYS A 106 25.08 -3.51 -3.42
N SER A 107 24.49 -2.83 -2.44
CA SER A 107 25.20 -1.88 -1.57
C SER A 107 24.59 -1.81 -0.18
N LEU A 108 25.38 -1.33 0.79
CA LEU A 108 24.90 -1.07 2.16
C LEU A 108 23.72 -0.08 2.17
N LYS A 109 23.77 0.96 1.32
CA LYS A 109 22.69 1.95 1.19
C LYS A 109 21.38 1.31 0.72
N GLU A 110 21.44 0.40 -0.24
CA GLU A 110 20.27 -0.36 -0.69
C GLU A 110 19.77 -1.32 0.39
N SER A 111 20.68 -1.96 1.13
CA SER A 111 20.33 -2.85 2.24
C SER A 111 19.53 -2.12 3.32
N ILE A 112 20.03 -0.98 3.79
CA ILE A 112 19.36 -0.17 4.82
C ILE A 112 17.98 0.31 4.33
N LYS A 113 17.87 0.76 3.07
CA LYS A 113 16.58 1.15 2.50
C LYS A 113 15.60 -0.03 2.41
N SER A 114 16.08 -1.21 2.02
CA SER A 114 15.25 -2.42 1.95
C SER A 114 14.75 -2.80 3.34
N GLU A 115 15.61 -2.79 4.35
CA GLU A 115 15.26 -3.08 5.74
C GLU A 115 14.21 -2.09 6.27
N GLN A 116 14.37 -0.79 6.00
CA GLN A 116 13.40 0.23 6.40
C GLN A 116 12.01 0.01 5.79
N ILE A 117 11.93 -0.33 4.50
CA ILE A 117 10.67 -0.60 3.81
C ILE A 117 10.02 -1.91 4.29
N ARG A 118 10.83 -2.91 4.64
CA ARG A 118 10.34 -4.18 5.21
C ARG A 118 9.88 -4.00 6.65
N PHE A 119 10.52 -3.11 7.42
CA PHE A 119 10.13 -2.83 8.80
C PHE A 119 8.75 -2.18 8.86
N ALA A 120 8.54 -1.06 8.18
CA ALA A 120 7.25 -0.39 8.14
C ALA A 120 7.08 0.46 6.87
N ARG A 121 5.91 0.34 6.23
CA ARG A 121 5.51 1.12 5.06
C ARG A 121 3.99 1.21 4.95
N LEU A 122 3.49 2.06 4.07
CA LEU A 122 2.11 1.98 3.60
C LEU A 122 1.99 0.90 2.52
N CYS A 123 1.09 -0.08 2.72
CA CYS A 123 0.70 -0.99 1.63
C CYS A 123 -0.10 -0.25 0.58
N TYR A 124 -1.12 0.48 1.03
CA TYR A 124 -1.93 1.45 0.31
C TYR A 124 -2.28 2.59 1.29
N ASP A 125 -3.27 2.37 2.14
CA ASP A 125 -3.75 3.31 3.16
C ASP A 125 -3.60 2.79 4.59
N HIS A 126 -2.92 1.65 4.74
CA HIS A 126 -2.71 0.92 5.99
C HIS A 126 -1.25 0.47 6.13
N ILE A 127 -0.85 0.17 7.37
CA ILE A 127 0.53 -0.17 7.73
C ILE A 127 0.82 -1.63 7.35
N ALA A 128 1.92 -1.82 6.64
CA ALA A 128 2.48 -3.10 6.24
C ALA A 128 3.93 -3.23 6.69
N GLY A 129 4.55 -4.36 6.33
CA GLY A 129 5.84 -4.78 6.85
C GLY A 129 5.73 -5.41 8.23
N LYS A 130 6.88 -5.65 8.84
CA LYS A 130 7.00 -6.25 10.17
C LYS A 130 6.11 -5.55 11.22
N LEU A 131 6.07 -4.22 11.22
CA LEU A 131 5.24 -3.45 12.16
C LEU A 131 3.74 -3.73 11.98
N GLY A 132 3.25 -3.73 10.73
CA GLY A 132 1.84 -3.96 10.43
C GLY A 132 1.40 -5.37 10.84
N VAL A 133 2.24 -6.37 10.55
CA VAL A 133 1.99 -7.77 10.93
C VAL A 133 1.98 -7.95 12.45
N ILE A 134 2.99 -7.43 13.16
CA ILE A 134 3.07 -7.53 14.62
C ILE A 134 1.86 -6.86 15.29
N LEU A 135 1.50 -5.65 14.84
CA LEU A 135 0.36 -4.93 15.38
C LEU A 135 -0.93 -5.72 15.16
N PHE A 136 -1.16 -6.23 13.94
CA PHE A 136 -2.35 -7.02 13.65
C PHE A 136 -2.43 -8.28 14.50
N ASN A 137 -1.33 -9.04 14.61
CA ASN A 137 -1.27 -10.23 15.46
C ASN A 137 -1.61 -9.90 16.93
N LYS A 138 -1.12 -8.76 17.45
CA LYS A 138 -1.47 -8.33 18.81
C LYS A 138 -2.94 -7.93 18.98
N LEU A 139 -3.57 -7.34 17.96
CA LEU A 139 -5.02 -7.09 18.03
C LEU A 139 -5.82 -8.39 18.15
N ILE A 140 -5.38 -9.47 17.48
CA ILE A 140 -6.02 -10.78 17.61
C ILE A 140 -5.71 -11.41 18.97
N GLU A 141 -4.45 -11.38 19.42
CA GLU A 141 -4.01 -11.95 20.71
C GLU A 141 -4.74 -11.31 21.90
N LEU A 142 -4.95 -10.00 21.85
CA LEU A 142 -5.66 -9.23 22.88
C LEU A 142 -7.19 -9.27 22.73
N ASN A 143 -7.73 -10.06 21.80
CA ASN A 143 -9.16 -10.11 21.49
C ASN A 143 -9.76 -8.74 21.07
N TYR A 144 -8.94 -7.81 20.57
CA TYR A 144 -9.42 -6.51 20.07
C TYR A 144 -10.02 -6.61 18.66
N ALA A 145 -9.63 -7.64 17.91
CA ALA A 145 -10.17 -7.93 16.60
C ALA A 145 -10.39 -9.44 16.42
N LYS A 146 -11.31 -9.80 15.53
CA LYS A 146 -11.59 -11.17 15.11
C LYS A 146 -11.63 -11.28 13.60
N VAL A 147 -11.28 -12.45 13.10
CA VAL A 147 -11.28 -12.77 11.66
C VAL A 147 -12.45 -13.70 11.36
N ILE A 148 -13.25 -13.36 10.34
CA ILE A 148 -14.32 -14.20 9.82
C ILE A 148 -14.15 -14.26 8.30
N GLY A 149 -13.74 -15.42 7.77
CA GLY A 149 -13.33 -15.52 6.38
C GLY A 149 -12.13 -14.63 6.09
N ASN A 150 -12.27 -13.72 5.12
CA ASN A 150 -11.24 -12.71 4.80
C ASN A 150 -11.47 -11.36 5.49
N SER A 151 -12.58 -11.21 6.22
CA SER A 151 -12.96 -9.96 6.87
C SER A 151 -12.46 -9.92 8.31
N VAL A 152 -12.08 -8.72 8.75
CA VAL A 152 -11.62 -8.42 10.10
C VAL A 152 -12.62 -7.47 10.74
N PHE A 153 -13.02 -7.77 11.97
CA PHE A 153 -13.95 -6.95 12.75
C PHE A 153 -13.31 -6.60 14.08
N LEU A 154 -13.48 -5.36 14.54
CA LEU A 154 -13.16 -5.03 15.93
C LEU A 154 -14.20 -5.68 16.86
N THR A 155 -13.76 -6.11 18.03
CA THR A 155 -14.66 -6.51 19.12
C THR A 155 -15.11 -5.28 19.90
N GLU A 156 -16.16 -5.41 20.71
CA GLU A 156 -16.59 -4.34 21.63
C GLU A 156 -15.46 -3.95 22.60
N GLU A 157 -14.75 -4.95 23.13
CA GLU A 157 -13.57 -4.77 23.97
C GLU A 157 -12.46 -4.02 23.23
N GLY A 158 -12.19 -4.38 21.97
CA GLY A 158 -11.19 -3.72 21.14
C GLY A 158 -11.53 -2.27 20.87
N ILE A 159 -12.79 -1.95 20.56
CA ILE A 159 -13.24 -0.58 20.35
C ILE A 159 -12.99 0.26 21.60
N LEU A 160 -13.42 -0.21 22.77
CA LEU A 160 -13.26 0.50 24.03
C LEU A 160 -11.77 0.74 24.35
N ASN A 161 -10.95 -0.31 24.29
CA ASN A 161 -9.54 -0.22 24.67
C ASN A 161 -8.74 0.65 23.69
N LEU A 162 -8.96 0.50 22.38
CA LEU A 162 -8.30 1.33 21.37
C LEU A 162 -8.67 2.81 21.54
N LYS A 163 -9.95 3.10 21.85
CA LYS A 163 -10.39 4.48 22.13
C LYS A 163 -9.72 5.05 23.38
N ASN A 164 -9.60 4.26 24.44
CA ASN A 164 -8.97 4.68 25.70
C ASN A 164 -7.49 5.06 25.52
N ILE A 165 -6.79 4.44 24.57
CA ILE A 165 -5.39 4.76 24.24
C ILE A 165 -5.27 5.84 23.14
N GLY A 166 -6.38 6.51 22.80
CA GLY A 166 -6.40 7.68 21.92
C GLY A 166 -6.62 7.37 20.43
N PHE A 167 -7.05 6.16 20.06
CA PHE A 167 -7.34 5.85 18.65
C PHE A 167 -8.68 6.47 18.24
N ILE A 168 -8.74 6.92 16.99
CA ILE A 168 -9.88 7.66 16.44
C ILE A 168 -10.91 6.66 15.92
N ILE A 169 -11.79 6.22 16.83
CA ILE A 169 -12.89 5.31 16.52
C ILE A 169 -14.21 6.06 16.65
N ASN A 170 -14.97 6.08 15.55
CA ASN A 170 -16.35 6.57 15.55
C ASN A 170 -17.30 5.39 15.77
N GLU A 171 -17.96 5.34 16.93
CA GLU A 171 -18.89 4.27 17.31
C GLU A 171 -20.08 4.12 16.35
N ASN A 172 -20.43 5.17 15.61
CA ASN A 172 -21.51 5.14 14.61
C ASN A 172 -21.06 4.61 13.24
N LYS A 173 -19.78 4.26 13.09
CA LYS A 173 -19.21 3.75 11.85
C LYS A 173 -18.80 2.30 12.05
N GLU A 174 -19.25 1.44 11.15
CA GLU A 174 -18.75 0.08 11.09
C GLU A 174 -17.31 0.07 10.55
N TYR A 175 -16.38 -0.47 11.33
CA TYR A 175 -15.00 -0.65 10.91
C TYR A 175 -14.80 -2.09 10.45
N ILE A 176 -14.92 -2.30 9.14
CA ILE A 176 -14.59 -3.58 8.51
C ILE A 176 -13.18 -3.47 7.92
N GLY A 177 -12.30 -4.37 8.34
CA GLY A 177 -11.01 -4.61 7.70
C GLY A 177 -11.03 -5.85 6.82
N GLU A 178 -9.98 -6.05 6.04
CA GLU A 178 -9.73 -7.28 5.30
C GLU A 178 -8.33 -7.80 5.63
N LEU A 179 -8.13 -9.11 5.53
CA LEU A 179 -6.79 -9.68 5.57
C LEU A 179 -6.04 -9.25 4.30
N CYS A 180 -4.92 -8.56 4.48
CA CYS A 180 -4.00 -8.24 3.39
C CYS A 180 -2.67 -8.92 3.66
N ARG A 181 -2.14 -9.60 2.63
CA ARG A 181 -0.94 -10.42 2.77
C ARG A 181 0.30 -9.60 2.46
N ASP A 182 1.19 -9.52 3.43
CA ASP A 182 2.45 -8.82 3.33
C ASP A 182 3.44 -9.59 2.46
N TRP A 183 3.97 -8.94 1.42
CA TRP A 183 4.95 -9.58 0.52
C TRP A 183 6.31 -9.82 1.20
N SER A 184 6.68 -9.00 2.19
CA SER A 184 7.99 -9.09 2.88
C SER A 184 8.01 -10.13 4.01
N GLU A 185 6.92 -10.23 4.77
CA GLU A 185 6.80 -11.11 5.93
C GLU A 185 6.09 -12.44 5.58
N LYS A 186 5.43 -12.52 4.42
CA LYS A 186 4.57 -13.65 4.00
C LYS A 186 3.45 -13.98 5.00
N ALA A 187 3.05 -12.99 5.80
CA ALA A 187 2.03 -13.05 6.83
C ALA A 187 0.95 -11.98 6.58
N HIS A 188 -0.18 -12.07 7.29
CA HIS A 188 -1.26 -11.09 7.16
C HIS A 188 -1.06 -9.88 8.06
N HIS A 189 -1.42 -8.72 7.55
CA HIS A 189 -1.80 -7.53 8.31
C HIS A 189 -3.25 -7.17 7.97
N VAL A 190 -3.76 -6.07 8.52
CA VAL A 190 -5.15 -5.63 8.31
C VAL A 190 -5.21 -4.42 7.36
N SER A 191 -6.04 -4.51 6.33
CA SER A 191 -6.39 -3.41 5.43
C SER A 191 -7.82 -2.89 5.73
N GLY A 192 -8.39 -2.10 4.83
CA GLY A 192 -9.74 -1.57 4.95
C GLY A 192 -9.87 -0.53 6.07
N ALA A 193 -11.10 -0.32 6.55
CA ALA A 193 -11.39 0.74 7.51
C ALA A 193 -10.60 0.59 8.82
N ILE A 194 -10.38 -0.66 9.29
CA ILE A 194 -9.55 -0.92 10.47
C ILE A 194 -8.09 -0.54 10.19
N GLY A 195 -7.50 -1.05 9.11
CA GLY A 195 -6.10 -0.77 8.76
C GLY A 195 -5.81 0.73 8.62
N ASN A 196 -6.74 1.44 7.97
CA ASN A 196 -6.66 2.89 7.82
C ASN A 196 -6.83 3.64 9.15
N MET A 197 -7.76 3.22 10.01
CA MET A 197 -7.95 3.81 11.34
C MET A 197 -6.71 3.67 12.21
N LEU A 198 -6.06 2.51 12.19
CA LEU A 198 -4.81 2.28 12.92
C LEU A 198 -3.71 3.22 12.41
N TYR A 199 -3.57 3.33 11.09
CA TYR A 199 -2.59 4.23 10.46
C TYR A 199 -2.81 5.70 10.87
N ILE A 200 -4.04 6.20 10.72
CA ILE A 200 -4.38 7.59 11.05
C ILE A 200 -4.21 7.86 12.55
N SER A 201 -4.61 6.93 13.42
CA SER A 201 -4.49 7.09 14.86
C SER A 201 -3.02 7.18 15.30
N LEU A 202 -2.17 6.28 14.82
CA LEU A 202 -0.73 6.32 15.12
C LEU A 202 -0.06 7.58 14.57
N LEU A 203 -0.50 8.07 13.41
CA LEU A 203 0.01 9.32 12.83
C LEU A 203 -0.41 10.54 13.67
N ASN A 204 -1.68 10.61 14.08
CA ASN A 204 -2.22 11.73 14.86
C ASN A 204 -1.70 11.79 16.29
N LEU A 205 -1.35 10.63 16.87
CA LEU A 205 -0.67 10.53 18.17
C LEU A 205 0.86 10.80 18.06
N ASP A 206 1.35 11.17 16.87
CA ASP A 206 2.77 11.42 16.60
C ASP A 206 3.69 10.23 16.93
N LEU A 207 3.18 9.00 16.80
CA LEU A 207 3.90 7.76 17.10
C LEU A 207 4.68 7.24 15.89
N ILE A 208 4.19 7.58 14.71
CA ILE A 208 4.82 7.27 13.43
C ILE A 208 4.99 8.53 12.58
N GLU A 209 5.88 8.45 11.60
CA GLU A 209 6.10 9.49 10.60
C GLU A 209 6.13 8.85 9.22
N LYS A 210 5.39 9.43 8.27
CA LYS A 210 5.47 9.02 6.87
C LYS A 210 6.62 9.74 6.19
N ASP A 211 7.44 8.98 5.46
CA ASP A 211 8.50 9.56 4.64
C ASP A 211 7.92 10.38 3.47
N PRO A 212 8.36 11.62 3.27
CA PRO A 212 7.81 12.49 2.24
C PRO A 212 8.23 12.06 0.83
N ASP A 213 9.26 11.24 0.66
CA ASP A 213 9.80 10.84 -0.64
C ASP A 213 9.51 9.38 -1.00
N SER A 214 8.91 8.61 -0.08
CA SER A 214 8.65 7.18 -0.27
C SER A 214 7.43 6.69 0.53
N ARG A 215 7.05 5.43 0.34
CA ARG A 215 6.01 4.78 1.16
C ARG A 215 6.45 4.36 2.56
N LYS A 216 7.72 4.58 2.91
CA LYS A 216 8.30 4.16 4.20
C LYS A 216 7.57 4.87 5.34
N ILE A 217 7.35 4.12 6.42
CA ILE A 217 6.92 4.67 7.70
C ILE A 217 8.07 4.51 8.69
N LYS A 218 8.34 5.57 9.46
CA LYS A 218 9.29 5.54 10.57
C LYS A 218 8.50 5.43 11.87
N LEU A 219 8.80 4.42 12.67
CA LEU A 219 8.34 4.33 14.06
C LEU A 219 9.21 5.23 14.93
N LYS A 220 8.61 6.16 15.67
CA LYS A 220 9.33 7.05 16.60
C LYS A 220 9.60 6.33 17.93
N ASN A 221 10.48 6.90 18.75
CA ASN A 221 10.75 6.38 20.09
C ASN A 221 9.49 6.43 20.98
N SER A 222 8.68 7.49 20.85
CA SER A 222 7.35 7.57 21.46
C SER A 222 6.45 6.41 21.02
N GLY A 223 6.44 6.10 19.72
CA GLY A 223 5.72 4.94 19.18
C GLY A 223 6.20 3.60 19.74
N LYS A 224 7.51 3.40 19.88
CA LYS A 224 8.05 2.18 20.52
C LYS A 224 7.58 2.05 21.97
N ALA A 225 7.65 3.13 22.75
CA ALA A 225 7.19 3.15 24.13
C ALA A 225 5.68 2.87 24.21
N PHE A 226 4.88 3.54 23.38
CA PHE A 226 3.43 3.35 23.31
C PHE A 226 3.05 1.90 22.96
N LEU A 227 3.70 1.30 21.97
CA LEU A 227 3.44 -0.09 21.56
C LEU A 227 3.84 -1.09 22.66
N LYS A 228 4.92 -0.82 23.39
CA LYS A 228 5.32 -1.63 24.53
C LYS A 228 4.29 -1.57 25.66
N GLU A 229 3.85 -0.37 26.02
CA GLU A 229 2.91 -0.14 27.11
C GLU A 229 1.51 -0.70 26.81
N ASN A 230 0.97 -0.43 25.62
CA ASN A 230 -0.44 -0.69 25.30
C ASN A 230 -0.68 -2.02 24.59
N PHE A 231 0.34 -2.60 23.94
CA PHE A 231 0.21 -3.84 23.17
C PHE A 231 1.25 -4.92 23.56
N ASN A 232 2.13 -4.64 24.53
CA ASN A 232 3.25 -5.52 24.90
C ASN A 232 4.14 -5.91 23.70
N ILE A 233 4.40 -4.95 22.81
CA ILE A 233 5.25 -5.12 21.63
C ILE A 233 6.65 -4.54 21.91
N ASN A 234 7.70 -5.36 21.78
CA ASN A 234 9.10 -4.93 21.97
C ASN A 234 9.86 -4.91 20.63
N ILE A 235 10.26 -3.72 20.16
CA ILE A 235 10.96 -3.48 18.87
C ILE A 235 11.95 -2.31 18.90
#